data_AF-A0A8C6XSM9-F1
#
_entry.id   AF-A0A8C6XSM9-F1
#
_cell.length_a   1.000
_cell.length_b   1.000
_cell.length_c   1.000
_cell.angle_alpha   90.00
_cell.angle_beta   90.00
_cell.angle_gamma   90.00
#
_symmetry.space_group_name_H-M   'P 1'
#
loop_
_entity.id
_entity.type
_entity.pdbx_description
1 polymer ?
#
loop_
_entity_poly.entity_id
_entity_poly.type
_entity_poly.pdbx_seq_one_letter_code
_entity_poly.pdbx_strand_id
1 'polypeptide(L)'
;TLGGSDGSNSSHGGLEARHIKSLLHLLESTEDSSVQEQILVTLGNSAAFSVNQDIIRNLGGLSLIGKMLSVPITDVKQKALNAFNNLSMNTKNQEELKIYITNVCEEVEASSVNSKLQLASLRFLTNISVTDDYHYMMSSFIPTFLHLLFEGIERTQVQQLPVSRLGNFKTCGLQLPEFSSQHSPQVLKLPSLETLAFTY
;
A
#
# COMPACT_ATOMS: atom_id res chain seq x y z
N THR A 1 -52.00 17.81 13.70
CA THR A 1 -51.62 16.58 12.98
C THR A 1 -50.70 16.98 11.84
N LEU A 2 -49.40 16.76 12.07
CA LEU A 2 -48.51 15.90 11.24
C LEU A 2 -48.24 16.55 9.87
N GLY A 3 -47.08 17.17 9.64
CA GLY A 3 -45.76 16.51 9.54
C GLY A 3 -45.38 16.51 8.05
N GLY A 4 -44.16 16.72 7.61
CA GLY A 4 -42.90 16.85 8.30
C GLY A 4 -41.84 17.45 7.38
N SER A 5 -40.75 17.83 8.03
CA SER A 5 -39.46 18.25 7.51
C SER A 5 -38.90 17.29 6.45
N ASP A 6 -38.14 17.83 5.49
CA ASP A 6 -36.87 17.21 5.15
C ASP A 6 -35.87 18.26 4.63
N GLY A 7 -35.24 18.94 5.60
CA GLY A 7 -33.95 19.52 5.37
C GLY A 7 -32.93 18.39 5.39
N SER A 8 -32.52 17.91 4.21
CA SER A 8 -31.40 16.98 4.07
C SER A 8 -30.09 17.74 4.27
N ASN A 9 -29.85 18.08 5.53
CA ASN A 9 -28.57 18.51 6.05
C ASN A 9 -27.68 17.25 6.16
N SER A 10 -27.19 16.72 5.03
CA SER A 10 -26.21 15.64 5.05
C SER A 10 -24.82 16.23 5.20
N SER A 11 -24.45 16.56 6.44
CA SER A 11 -23.05 16.63 6.83
C SER A 11 -22.43 15.24 6.63
N HIS A 12 -21.78 15.01 5.50
CA HIS A 12 -20.98 13.82 5.26
C HIS A 12 -19.53 14.25 5.13
N GLY A 13 -18.70 13.83 6.08
CA GLY A 13 -17.31 14.27 6.27
C GLY A 13 -16.32 13.87 5.16
N GLY A 14 -16.78 13.64 3.93
CA GLY A 14 -15.94 13.44 2.76
C GLY A 14 -15.85 14.71 1.92
N LEU A 15 -14.71 14.93 1.27
CA LEU A 15 -14.59 15.98 0.25
C LEU A 15 -15.58 15.72 -0.89
N GLU A 16 -16.34 16.74 -1.27
CA GLU A 16 -17.19 16.65 -2.46
C GLU A 16 -16.37 16.40 -3.74
N ALA A 17 -16.98 15.76 -4.74
CA ALA A 17 -16.32 15.42 -6.00
C ALA A 17 -15.65 16.61 -6.71
N ARG A 18 -16.27 17.80 -6.62
CA ARG A 18 -15.69 19.04 -7.18
C ARG A 18 -14.36 19.41 -6.51
N HIS A 19 -14.24 19.23 -5.19
CA HIS A 19 -13.01 19.52 -4.46
C HIS A 19 -11.91 18.51 -4.79
N ILE A 20 -12.27 17.22 -4.93
CA ILE A 20 -11.33 16.18 -5.38
C ILE A 20 -10.81 16.51 -6.78
N LYS A 21 -11.69 16.89 -7.72
CA LYS A 21 -11.28 17.30 -9.06
C LYS A 21 -10.33 18.50 -9.04
N SER A 22 -10.60 19.51 -8.22
CA SER A 22 -9.71 20.67 -8.06
C SER A 22 -8.34 20.28 -7.49
N LEU A 23 -8.30 19.39 -6.50
CA LEU A 23 -7.05 18.87 -5.93
C LEU A 23 -6.23 18.09 -6.97
N LEU A 24 -6.87 17.23 -7.75
CA LEU A 24 -6.19 16.50 -8.82
C LEU A 24 -5.63 17.44 -9.89
N HIS A 25 -6.40 18.45 -10.31
CA HIS A 25 -5.90 19.45 -11.26
C HIS A 25 -4.71 20.24 -10.70
N LEU A 26 -4.78 20.63 -9.41
CA LEU A 26 -3.67 21.31 -8.76
C LEU A 26 -2.43 20.44 -8.70
N LEU A 27 -2.58 19.15 -8.32
CA LEU A 27 -1.48 18.17 -8.29
C LEU A 27 -0.80 18.00 -9.64
N GLU A 28 -1.59 17.98 -10.73
CA GLU A 28 -1.07 17.89 -12.09
C GLU A 28 -0.31 19.15 -12.52
N SER A 29 -0.72 20.33 -12.03
CA SER A 29 -0.15 21.62 -12.43
C SER A 29 1.06 22.09 -11.62
N THR A 30 1.28 21.55 -10.43
CA THR A 30 2.29 22.06 -9.47
C THR A 30 3.57 21.25 -9.50
N GLU A 31 4.71 21.94 -9.53
CA GLU A 31 6.05 21.35 -9.36
C GLU A 31 6.58 21.51 -7.92
N ASP A 32 5.90 22.32 -7.09
CA ASP A 32 6.28 22.51 -5.68
C ASP A 32 5.98 21.25 -4.87
N SER A 33 7.04 20.59 -4.39
CA SER A 33 6.95 19.34 -3.63
C SER A 33 6.18 19.48 -2.32
N SER A 34 6.26 20.63 -1.63
CA SER A 34 5.50 20.86 -0.40
C SER A 34 3.99 20.91 -0.69
N VAL A 35 3.62 21.54 -1.79
CA VAL A 35 2.22 21.58 -2.25
C VAL A 35 1.75 20.18 -2.69
N GLN A 36 2.57 19.45 -3.44
CA GLN A 36 2.27 18.05 -3.83
C GLN A 36 2.00 17.18 -2.60
N GLU A 37 2.85 17.25 -1.58
CA GLU A 37 2.67 16.49 -0.33
C GLU A 37 1.35 16.79 0.36
N GLN A 38 0.99 18.07 0.51
CA GLN A 38 -0.27 18.48 1.16
C GLN A 38 -1.49 17.97 0.39
N ILE A 39 -1.44 18.03 -0.94
CA ILE A 39 -2.52 17.51 -1.78
C ILE A 39 -2.62 15.99 -1.64
N LEU A 40 -1.50 15.27 -1.69
CA LEU A 40 -1.47 13.82 -1.56
C LEU A 40 -1.98 13.36 -0.19
N VAL A 41 -1.62 14.05 0.90
CA VAL A 41 -2.18 13.78 2.23
C VAL A 41 -3.69 13.99 2.24
N THR A 42 -4.16 15.08 1.64
CA THR A 42 -5.59 15.40 1.58
C THR A 42 -6.37 14.36 0.77
N LEU A 43 -5.86 13.96 -0.41
CA LEU A 43 -6.42 12.91 -1.24
C LEU A 43 -6.40 11.54 -0.52
N GLY A 44 -5.30 11.20 0.15
CA GLY A 44 -5.17 9.96 0.90
C GLY A 44 -6.16 9.86 2.07
N ASN A 45 -6.34 10.94 2.83
CA ASN A 45 -7.35 11.00 3.90
C ASN A 45 -8.77 10.93 3.33
N SER A 46 -9.03 11.60 2.20
CA SER A 46 -10.32 11.52 1.50
C SER A 46 -10.63 10.10 1.02
N ALA A 47 -9.61 9.36 0.55
CA ALA A 47 -9.73 7.98 0.10
C ALA A 47 -10.02 6.97 1.24
N ALA A 48 -10.04 7.40 2.51
CA ALA A 48 -10.56 6.56 3.60
C ALA A 48 -12.07 6.30 3.48
N PHE A 49 -12.80 7.13 2.72
CA PHE A 49 -14.21 6.93 2.41
C PHE A 49 -14.38 6.22 1.07
N SER A 50 -15.12 5.10 1.04
CA SER A 50 -15.29 4.27 -0.17
C SER A 50 -15.84 5.03 -1.38
N VAL A 51 -16.81 5.92 -1.16
CA VAL A 51 -17.37 6.79 -2.22
C VAL A 51 -16.28 7.63 -2.89
N ASN A 52 -15.33 8.13 -2.11
CA ASN A 52 -14.25 8.97 -2.63
C ASN A 52 -13.18 8.15 -3.36
N GLN A 53 -13.01 6.87 -3.02
CA GLN A 53 -12.13 5.96 -3.76
C GLN A 53 -12.59 5.80 -5.21
N ASP A 54 -13.90 5.62 -5.42
CA ASP A 54 -14.48 5.52 -6.77
C ASP A 54 -14.41 6.86 -7.51
N ILE A 55 -14.68 7.98 -6.84
CA ILE A 55 -14.57 9.33 -7.44
C ILE A 55 -13.13 9.61 -7.90
N ILE A 56 -12.13 9.34 -7.06
CA ILE A 56 -10.72 9.55 -7.40
C ILE A 56 -10.33 8.69 -8.62
N ARG A 57 -10.74 7.42 -8.67
CA ARG A 57 -10.52 6.56 -9.84
C ARG A 57 -11.17 7.13 -11.10
N ASN A 58 -12.47 7.45 -11.04
CA ASN A 58 -13.23 7.93 -12.19
C ASN A 58 -12.73 9.29 -12.73
N LEU A 59 -12.04 10.07 -11.89
CA LEU A 59 -11.38 11.33 -12.29
C LEU A 59 -9.94 11.14 -12.79
N GLY A 60 -9.46 9.90 -12.97
CA GLY A 60 -8.10 9.60 -13.42
C GLY A 60 -7.03 9.76 -12.33
N GLY A 61 -7.45 9.88 -11.06
CA GLY A 61 -6.56 10.18 -9.94
C GLY A 61 -5.57 9.06 -9.62
N LEU A 62 -5.88 7.78 -9.91
CA LEU A 62 -4.95 6.68 -9.65
C LEU A 62 -3.66 6.83 -10.47
N SER A 63 -3.80 7.08 -11.77
CA SER A 63 -2.65 7.30 -12.67
C SER A 63 -1.87 8.56 -12.28
N LEU A 64 -2.56 9.66 -11.95
CA LEU A 64 -1.91 10.90 -11.55
C LEU A 64 -1.12 10.75 -10.25
N ILE A 65 -1.70 10.12 -9.22
CA ILE A 65 -0.99 9.82 -7.98
C ILE A 65 0.18 8.86 -8.25
N GLY A 66 0.00 7.88 -9.15
CA GLY A 66 1.07 6.97 -9.55
C GLY A 66 2.27 7.65 -10.20
N LYS A 67 2.07 8.72 -10.98
CA LYS A 67 3.17 9.54 -11.51
C LYS A 67 4.03 10.17 -10.40
N MET A 68 3.45 10.41 -9.22
CA MET A 68 4.20 10.96 -8.07
C MET A 68 5.23 9.97 -7.52
N LEU A 69 5.12 8.66 -7.82
CA LEU A 69 6.14 7.68 -7.47
C LEU A 69 7.44 7.85 -8.30
N SER A 70 7.37 8.53 -9.44
CA SER A 70 8.54 8.83 -10.28
C SER A 70 9.24 10.13 -9.88
N VAL A 71 8.67 10.91 -8.96
CA VAL A 71 9.28 12.15 -8.45
C VAL A 71 10.46 11.78 -7.54
N PRO A 72 11.66 12.37 -7.71
CA PRO A 72 12.86 12.04 -6.93
C PRO A 72 12.84 12.64 -5.51
N ILE A 73 11.67 12.77 -4.90
CA ILE A 73 11.46 13.35 -3.57
C ILE A 73 10.79 12.30 -2.68
N THR A 74 11.54 11.81 -1.69
CA THR A 74 11.14 10.72 -0.79
C THR A 74 9.79 11.00 -0.11
N ASP A 75 9.57 12.21 0.39
CA ASP A 75 8.34 12.54 1.11
C ASP A 75 7.11 12.54 0.18
N VAL A 76 7.24 13.02 -1.06
CA VAL A 76 6.19 12.96 -2.09
C VAL A 76 5.82 11.50 -2.39
N LYS A 77 6.81 10.65 -2.66
CA LYS A 77 6.58 9.20 -2.87
C LYS A 77 5.87 8.56 -1.68
N GLN A 78 6.32 8.89 -0.46
CA GLN A 78 5.73 8.39 0.78
C GLN A 78 4.25 8.79 0.90
N LYS A 79 3.88 10.04 0.57
CA LYS A 79 2.47 10.47 0.60
C LYS A 79 1.63 9.80 -0.48
N ALA A 80 2.18 9.63 -1.68
CA ALA A 80 1.53 8.91 -2.77
C ALA A 80 1.23 7.46 -2.40
N LEU A 81 2.19 6.76 -1.78
CA LEU A 81 2.00 5.38 -1.31
C LEU A 81 0.98 5.28 -0.18
N ASN A 82 0.93 6.24 0.74
CA ASN A 82 -0.12 6.30 1.76
C ASN A 82 -1.51 6.51 1.14
N ALA A 83 -1.62 7.32 0.10
CA ALA A 83 -2.87 7.48 -0.65
C ALA A 83 -3.25 6.16 -1.37
N PHE A 84 -2.28 5.51 -2.03
CA PHE A 84 -2.46 4.20 -2.66
C PHE A 84 -2.93 3.13 -1.67
N ASN A 85 -2.39 3.09 -0.46
CA ASN A 85 -2.82 2.15 0.58
C ASN A 85 -4.32 2.24 0.89
N ASN A 86 -4.88 3.45 0.92
CA ASN A 86 -6.32 3.65 1.16
C ASN A 86 -7.14 3.38 -0.12
N LEU A 87 -6.63 3.81 -1.28
CA LEU A 87 -7.28 3.60 -2.57
C LEU A 87 -7.35 2.12 -2.96
N SER A 88 -6.35 1.31 -2.57
CA SER A 88 -6.28 -0.12 -2.85
C SER A 88 -7.24 -0.94 -1.98
N MET A 89 -7.96 -0.35 -1.03
CA MET A 89 -9.05 -1.03 -0.32
C MET A 89 -10.24 -1.36 -1.23
N ASN A 90 -10.33 -0.70 -2.39
CA ASN A 90 -11.33 -0.98 -3.42
C ASN A 90 -10.74 -1.93 -4.49
N THR A 91 -11.36 -3.09 -4.68
CA THR A 91 -10.87 -4.12 -5.63
C THR A 91 -10.79 -3.63 -7.08
N LYS A 92 -11.70 -2.75 -7.52
CA LYS A 92 -11.62 -2.14 -8.85
C LYS A 92 -10.43 -1.20 -8.98
N ASN A 93 -10.06 -0.50 -7.91
CA ASN A 93 -8.85 0.32 -7.91
C ASN A 93 -7.60 -0.57 -7.96
N GLN A 94 -7.60 -1.74 -7.30
CA GLN A 94 -6.46 -2.66 -7.35
C GLN A 94 -6.16 -3.12 -8.79
N GLU A 95 -7.19 -3.35 -9.62
CA GLU A 95 -7.00 -3.75 -11.02
C GLU A 95 -6.20 -2.72 -11.82
N GLU A 96 -6.40 -1.43 -11.55
CA GLU A 96 -5.63 -0.34 -12.17
C GLU A 96 -4.27 -0.14 -11.49
N LEU A 97 -4.21 -0.29 -10.16
CA LEU A 97 -2.99 -0.07 -9.37
C LEU A 97 -1.95 -1.19 -9.52
N LYS A 98 -2.33 -2.37 -10.01
CA LYS A 98 -1.42 -3.52 -10.16
C LYS A 98 -0.16 -3.21 -10.97
N ILE A 99 -0.24 -2.27 -11.91
CA ILE A 99 0.90 -1.85 -12.74
C ILE A 99 2.05 -1.22 -11.93
N TYR A 100 1.76 -0.74 -10.71
CA TYR A 100 2.75 -0.14 -9.82
C TYR A 100 3.41 -1.16 -8.89
N ILE A 101 2.93 -2.41 -8.80
CA ILE A 101 3.41 -3.40 -7.82
C ILE A 101 4.93 -3.62 -7.94
N THR A 102 5.42 -3.92 -9.14
CA THR A 102 6.86 -4.17 -9.36
C THR A 102 7.72 -2.96 -8.98
N ASN A 103 7.32 -1.74 -9.40
CA ASN A 103 8.02 -0.51 -9.03
C ASN A 103 8.04 -0.29 -7.50
N VAL A 104 6.93 -0.57 -6.82
CA VAL A 104 6.89 -0.44 -5.35
C VAL A 104 7.74 -1.52 -4.66
N CYS A 105 7.84 -2.72 -5.21
CA CYS A 105 8.78 -3.74 -4.71
C CYS A 105 10.24 -3.29 -4.85
N GLU A 106 10.61 -2.71 -6.01
CA GLU A 106 11.95 -2.12 -6.22
C GLU A 106 12.21 -0.97 -5.24
N GLU A 107 11.21 -0.14 -4.96
CA GLU A 107 11.30 0.94 -3.95
C GLU A 107 11.54 0.38 -2.54
N VAL A 108 10.96 -0.77 -2.18
CA VAL A 108 11.23 -1.43 -0.88
C VAL A 108 12.69 -1.85 -0.75
N GLU A 109 13.26 -2.42 -1.83
CA GLU A 109 14.64 -2.88 -1.88
C GLU A 109 15.63 -1.73 -1.88
N ALA A 110 15.34 -0.64 -2.60
CA ALA A 110 16.19 0.55 -2.68
C ALA A 110 16.13 1.43 -1.41
N SER A 111 15.03 1.38 -0.66
CA SER A 111 14.83 2.20 0.54
C SER A 111 15.66 1.71 1.73
N SER A 112 16.12 2.64 2.56
CA SER A 112 16.78 2.27 3.82
C SER A 112 15.81 1.53 4.76
N VAL A 113 16.34 0.52 5.45
CA VAL A 113 15.57 -0.34 6.35
C VAL A 113 14.87 0.50 7.43
N ASN A 114 13.57 0.27 7.59
CA ASN A 114 12.66 0.99 8.50
C ASN A 114 12.40 2.47 8.17
N SER A 115 12.82 2.97 7.01
CA SER A 115 12.45 4.32 6.57
C SER A 115 10.95 4.44 6.35
N LYS A 116 10.41 5.66 6.53
CA LYS A 116 8.96 5.89 6.33
C LYS A 116 8.49 5.50 4.93
N LEU A 117 9.36 5.68 3.92
CA LEU A 117 9.07 5.30 2.54
C LEU A 117 8.95 3.77 2.41
N GLN A 118 9.93 3.01 2.91
CA GLN A 118 9.86 1.55 2.92
C GLN A 118 8.59 1.04 3.62
N LEU A 119 8.24 1.63 4.76
CA LEU A 119 7.04 1.23 5.50
C LEU A 119 5.74 1.59 4.76
N ALA A 120 5.71 2.70 4.02
CA ALA A 120 4.55 3.06 3.19
C ALA A 120 4.41 2.11 1.99
N SER A 121 5.52 1.75 1.34
CA SER A 121 5.56 0.75 0.27
C SER A 121 5.04 -0.60 0.74
N LEU A 122 5.58 -1.12 1.86
CA LEU A 122 5.17 -2.40 2.44
C LEU A 122 3.68 -2.41 2.80
N ARG A 123 3.11 -1.32 3.34
CA ARG A 123 1.67 -1.23 3.64
C ARG A 123 0.80 -1.36 2.40
N PHE A 124 1.13 -0.64 1.33
CA PHE A 124 0.42 -0.75 0.06
C PHE A 124 0.50 -2.19 -0.49
N LEU A 125 1.70 -2.77 -0.50
CA LEU A 125 1.95 -4.15 -0.93
C LEU A 125 1.13 -5.16 -0.11
N THR A 126 1.07 -4.98 1.20
CA THR A 126 0.28 -5.84 2.11
C THR A 126 -1.23 -5.73 1.89
N ASN A 127 -1.72 -4.57 1.44
CA ASN A 127 -3.14 -4.40 1.08
C ASN A 127 -3.47 -5.03 -0.27
N ILE A 128 -2.61 -4.86 -1.28
CA ILE A 128 -2.85 -5.44 -2.61
C ILE A 128 -2.63 -6.96 -2.64
N SER A 129 -1.88 -7.51 -1.68
CA SER A 129 -1.66 -8.95 -1.52
C SER A 129 -2.73 -9.65 -0.66
N VAL A 130 -3.81 -8.95 -0.26
CA VAL A 130 -4.93 -9.59 0.45
C VAL A 130 -5.62 -10.62 -0.43
N THR A 131 -5.76 -10.33 -1.73
CA THR A 131 -6.12 -11.31 -2.74
C THR A 131 -4.86 -11.91 -3.36
N ASP A 132 -4.99 -13.11 -3.92
CA ASP A 132 -3.92 -13.87 -4.58
C ASP A 132 -3.69 -13.46 -6.04
N ASP A 133 -4.60 -12.67 -6.62
CA ASP A 133 -4.60 -12.23 -8.02
C ASP A 133 -3.27 -11.63 -8.50
N TYR A 134 -2.52 -11.00 -7.59
CA TYR A 134 -1.30 -10.26 -7.93
C TYR A 134 -0.02 -10.83 -7.30
N HIS A 135 -0.08 -11.95 -6.59
CA HIS A 135 1.07 -12.53 -5.89
C HIS A 135 2.25 -12.86 -6.82
N TYR A 136 1.95 -13.32 -8.04
CA TYR A 136 2.99 -13.65 -9.03
C TYR A 136 3.89 -12.47 -9.36
N MET A 137 3.38 -11.23 -9.33
CA MET A 137 4.15 -10.01 -9.59
C MET A 137 5.19 -9.69 -8.49
N MET A 138 5.05 -10.31 -7.32
CA MET A 138 5.87 -10.07 -6.13
C MET A 138 6.83 -11.23 -5.85
N SER A 139 6.70 -12.34 -6.58
CA SER A 139 7.42 -13.60 -6.36
C SER A 139 8.94 -13.44 -6.37
N SER A 140 9.50 -12.65 -7.30
CA SER A 140 10.94 -12.37 -7.38
C SER A 140 11.47 -11.58 -6.19
N PHE A 141 10.61 -10.92 -5.42
CA PHE A 141 10.96 -10.09 -4.27
C PHE A 141 10.75 -10.80 -2.92
N ILE A 142 10.27 -12.05 -2.93
CA ILE A 142 10.10 -12.86 -1.71
C ILE A 142 11.40 -12.92 -0.89
N PRO A 143 12.61 -13.14 -1.46
CA PRO A 143 13.85 -13.13 -0.69
C PRO A 143 14.08 -11.81 0.06
N THR A 144 13.80 -10.67 -0.59
CA THR A 144 13.89 -9.34 0.01
C THR A 144 12.91 -9.17 1.17
N PHE A 145 11.67 -9.62 1.01
CA PHE A 145 10.68 -9.56 2.10
C PHE A 145 11.06 -10.45 3.29
N LEU A 146 11.61 -11.64 3.04
CA LEU A 146 12.12 -12.53 4.09
C LEU A 146 13.29 -11.87 4.83
N HIS A 147 14.25 -11.30 4.09
CA HIS A 147 15.37 -10.57 4.69
C HIS A 147 14.91 -9.44 5.62
N LEU A 148 13.96 -8.62 5.17
CA LEU A 148 13.37 -7.53 5.98
C LEU A 148 12.62 -8.05 7.21
N LEU A 149 12.01 -9.23 7.16
CA LEU A 149 11.37 -9.85 8.32
C LEU A 149 12.40 -10.23 9.39
N PHE A 150 13.61 -10.65 8.98
CA PHE A 150 14.69 -11.04 9.90
C PHE A 150 15.51 -9.86 10.42
N GLU A 151 15.81 -8.88 9.57
CA GLU A 151 16.58 -7.69 9.95
C GLU A 151 15.74 -6.58 10.59
N GLY A 152 14.43 -6.58 10.34
CA GLY A 152 13.49 -5.61 10.91
C GLY A 152 13.43 -5.70 12.43
N ILE A 153 13.73 -4.59 13.12
CA ILE A 153 13.52 -4.41 14.56
C ILE A 153 12.05 -4.74 14.91
N GLU A 154 11.76 -5.15 16.15
CA GLU A 154 10.41 -5.53 16.64
C GLU A 154 9.22 -4.67 16.11
N ARG A 155 9.43 -3.38 15.80
CA ARG A 155 8.40 -2.50 15.20
C ARG A 155 7.98 -2.88 13.77
N THR A 156 8.86 -3.52 13.00
CA THR A 156 8.61 -4.01 11.63
C THR A 156 7.90 -5.37 11.67
N GLN A 157 8.18 -6.19 12.69
CA GLN A 157 7.57 -7.51 12.89
C GLN A 157 6.09 -7.43 13.30
N VAL A 158 5.68 -6.39 14.05
CA VAL A 158 4.33 -6.33 14.64
C VAL A 158 3.28 -5.68 13.72
N GLN A 159 3.66 -4.97 12.66
CA GLN A 159 2.70 -4.17 11.88
C GLN A 159 2.66 -4.36 10.35
N GLN A 160 3.59 -5.05 9.70
CA GLN A 160 3.76 -4.82 8.25
C GLN A 160 3.60 -6.02 7.33
N LEU A 161 3.90 -7.23 7.81
CA LEU A 161 3.67 -8.46 7.08
C LEU A 161 3.24 -9.51 8.10
N PRO A 162 1.94 -9.81 8.26
CA PRO A 162 1.57 -11.02 8.94
C PRO A 162 2.29 -12.15 8.20
N VAL A 163 3.16 -12.87 8.89
CA VAL A 163 3.86 -14.04 8.33
C VAL A 163 2.85 -15.03 7.72
N SER A 164 1.61 -15.01 8.22
CA SER A 164 0.44 -15.70 7.66
C SER A 164 0.03 -15.27 6.23
N ARG A 165 0.31 -14.03 5.78
CA ARG A 165 0.04 -13.58 4.40
C ARG A 165 1.15 -13.97 3.43
N LEU A 166 2.41 -14.01 3.87
CA LEU A 166 3.49 -14.66 3.10
C LEU A 166 3.24 -16.17 2.98
N GLY A 167 2.61 -16.79 3.98
CA GLY A 167 2.15 -18.17 3.92
C GLY A 167 1.11 -18.47 2.84
N ASN A 168 0.49 -17.46 2.22
CA ASN A 168 -0.41 -17.63 1.08
C ASN A 168 0.31 -17.65 -0.28
N PHE A 169 1.63 -17.42 -0.35
CA PHE A 169 2.46 -17.73 -1.53
C PHE A 169 2.62 -19.25 -1.77
N LYS A 170 1.59 -20.06 -1.45
CA LYS A 170 1.53 -21.50 -1.72
C LYS A 170 1.77 -21.83 -3.20
N THR A 171 1.53 -20.87 -4.10
CA THR A 171 1.78 -20.96 -5.53
C THR A 171 3.26 -20.88 -5.94
N CYS A 172 4.18 -20.50 -5.05
CA CYS A 172 5.62 -20.42 -5.36
C CYS A 172 6.44 -21.63 -4.88
N GLY A 173 5.83 -22.73 -4.46
CA GLY A 173 6.54 -23.94 -4.01
C GLY A 173 7.34 -23.79 -2.71
N LEU A 174 7.28 -22.62 -2.06
CA LEU A 174 7.94 -22.33 -0.79
C LEU A 174 7.09 -22.89 0.36
N GLN A 175 7.46 -24.06 0.87
CA GLN A 175 6.97 -24.58 2.15
C GLN A 175 7.59 -23.76 3.29
N LEU A 176 6.96 -22.64 3.68
CA LEU A 176 7.37 -21.93 4.90
C LEU A 176 6.99 -22.77 6.13
N PRO A 177 7.85 -22.87 7.17
CA PRO A 177 7.49 -23.56 8.40
C PRO A 177 6.27 -22.86 9.04
N GLU A 178 5.29 -23.65 9.49
CA GLU A 178 4.07 -23.13 10.11
C GLU A 178 4.42 -22.26 11.32
N PHE A 179 4.15 -20.96 11.23
CA PHE A 179 4.27 -20.04 12.35
C PHE A 179 3.06 -20.21 13.27
N SER A 180 3.14 -21.16 14.20
CA SER A 180 2.17 -21.30 15.27
C SER A 180 2.36 -20.18 16.29
N SER A 181 1.33 -19.35 16.50
CA SER A 181 1.31 -18.20 17.41
C SER A 181 1.22 -18.57 18.89
N GLN A 182 1.78 -19.72 19.29
CA GLN A 182 1.86 -20.15 20.67
C GLN A 182 3.30 -20.57 20.97
N HIS A 183 4.10 -19.62 21.49
CA HIS A 183 5.17 -19.77 22.48
C HIS A 183 6.27 -18.70 22.30
N SER A 184 6.65 -18.08 23.43
CA SER A 184 7.68 -17.05 23.62
C SER A 184 9.10 -17.47 23.14
N PRO A 185 10.07 -16.54 23.05
CA PRO A 185 11.16 -16.60 22.08
C PRO A 185 12.25 -17.57 22.52
N GLN A 186 12.36 -18.69 21.83
CA GLN A 186 13.61 -19.44 21.80
C GLN A 186 14.07 -19.54 20.35
N VAL A 187 15.20 -18.87 20.10
CA VAL A 187 16.14 -19.00 18.97
C VAL A 187 15.62 -19.89 17.84
N LEU A 188 14.95 -19.26 16.86
CA LEU A 188 14.62 -19.91 15.59
C LEU A 188 15.93 -20.27 14.89
N LYS A 189 16.30 -21.55 14.89
CA LYS A 189 17.31 -22.09 13.98
C LYS A 189 16.64 -22.33 12.64
N LEU A 190 16.85 -21.42 11.69
CA LEU A 190 16.51 -21.65 10.30
C LEU A 190 17.67 -22.35 9.58
N PRO A 191 17.37 -23.21 8.58
CA PRO A 191 18.40 -23.78 7.73
C PRO A 191 19.10 -22.67 6.94
N SER A 192 20.36 -22.88 6.56
CA SER A 192 21.16 -21.92 5.81
C SER A 192 20.44 -21.48 4.53
N LEU A 193 20.65 -20.22 4.11
CA LEU A 193 20.12 -19.61 2.88
C LEU A 193 20.27 -20.49 1.62
N GLU A 194 21.23 -21.42 1.62
CA GLU A 194 21.41 -22.43 0.57
C GLU A 194 20.23 -23.40 0.41
N THR A 195 19.40 -23.61 1.45
CA THR A 195 18.28 -24.57 1.40
C THR A 195 17.00 -23.97 0.79
N LEU A 196 16.92 -22.64 0.67
CA LEU A 196 15.78 -21.94 0.03
C LEU A 196 16.00 -21.72 -1.47
N ALA A 197 17.15 -22.15 -2.02
CA ALA A 197 17.40 -22.13 -3.44
C ALA A 197 16.88 -23.42 -4.09
N PHE A 198 16.12 -23.24 -5.17
CA PHE A 198 15.63 -24.24 -6.12
C PHE A 198 14.35 -25.00 -5.78
N THR A 199 13.26 -24.58 -6.43
CA THR A 199 12.62 -25.46 -7.43
C THR A 199 11.98 -24.58 -8.51
N TYR A 200 12.23 -24.94 -9.78
CA TYR A 200 11.86 -24.20 -11.00
C TYR A 200 10.37 -23.94 -11.14
#